data_AF-A0A5M6CLT1-F1
#
_entry.id   AF-A0A5M6CLT1-F1
#
_cell.length_a   1.000
_cell.length_b   1.000
_cell.length_c   1.000
_cell.angle_alpha   90.00
_cell.angle_beta   90.00
_cell.angle_gamma   90.00
#
_symmetry.space_group_name_H-M   'P 1'
#
loop_
_entity.id
_entity.type
_entity.pdbx_description
1 polymer ?
#
loop_
_entity_poly.entity_id
_entity_poly.type
_entity_poly.pdbx_seq_one_letter_code
_entity_poly.pdbx_strand_id
1 'polypeptide(L)'
;MKIILIFTWIGTLYIAFVYRDSLNFVSYEDVYIQRSATEALGRDVFTSYFGAWLANVLIPFSVTYGLFSNKKIYFISGTVASVIIYMSTADKAIFLFPLIIFVIFKFLKNKNLKNSLSSIGIGLNIIMSITLISGFTVFSALFWMRTLGNGGLLTTLYHEFFSTHPNTFFSHINVVNAITQSYPYENKSLGQVVGNTYFSDLTNANANFWATDGIASLGENGIIFSSIILFLILILFNRITAHYNKIFVICVLIPFLSTLLNQSLFSSLLTGGGFWIIFILSFKNMLTNSFINENNNNTGSKTSIY
;
A
#
# COMPACT_ATOMS: atom_id res chain seq x y z
N MET A 1 8.42 5.81 -19.44
CA MET A 1 7.25 6.64 -19.03
C MET A 1 6.05 6.54 -19.95
N LYS A 2 6.17 6.76 -21.28
CA LYS A 2 5.01 6.63 -22.20
C LYS A 2 4.27 5.29 -22.07
N ILE A 3 5.03 4.19 -21.96
CA ILE A 3 4.47 2.85 -21.74
C ILE A 3 3.61 2.79 -20.48
N ILE A 4 4.11 3.29 -19.34
CA ILE A 4 3.33 3.34 -18.08
C ILE A 4 2.02 4.09 -18.28
N LEU A 5 2.05 5.25 -18.93
CA LEU A 5 0.83 6.03 -19.20
C LEU A 5 -0.19 5.25 -20.04
N ILE A 6 0.27 4.56 -21.09
CA ILE A 6 -0.59 3.72 -21.93
C ILE A 6 -1.21 2.59 -21.12
N PHE A 7 -0.41 1.89 -20.30
CA PHE A 7 -0.93 0.85 -19.40
C PHE A 7 -1.90 1.42 -18.37
N THR A 8 -1.67 2.62 -17.84
CA THR A 8 -2.64 3.30 -16.96
C THR A 8 -3.97 3.52 -17.68
N TRP A 9 -3.96 3.99 -18.93
CA TRP A 9 -5.18 4.19 -19.71
C TRP A 9 -5.89 2.88 -20.03
N ILE A 10 -5.16 1.88 -20.53
CA ILE A 10 -5.71 0.54 -20.82
C ILE A 10 -6.33 -0.05 -19.55
N GLY A 11 -5.62 0.03 -18.43
CA GLY A 11 -6.12 -0.44 -17.14
C GLY A 11 -7.38 0.27 -16.70
N THR A 12 -7.38 1.60 -16.81
CA THR A 12 -8.54 2.41 -16.43
C THR A 12 -9.76 2.08 -17.28
N LEU A 13 -9.59 1.97 -18.60
CA LEU A 13 -10.66 1.62 -19.52
C LEU A 13 -11.18 0.20 -19.28
N TYR A 14 -10.28 -0.75 -19.02
CA TYR A 14 -10.65 -2.12 -18.68
C TYR A 14 -11.49 -2.17 -17.42
N ILE A 15 -11.04 -1.56 -16.31
CA ILE A 15 -11.79 -1.53 -15.05
C ILE A 15 -13.13 -0.81 -15.24
N ALA A 16 -13.16 0.33 -15.94
CA ALA A 16 -14.40 1.02 -16.24
C ALA A 16 -15.38 0.16 -17.04
N PHE A 17 -14.89 -0.66 -17.97
CA PHE A 17 -15.72 -1.56 -18.78
C PHE A 17 -16.26 -2.76 -17.99
N VAL A 18 -15.43 -3.38 -17.15
CA VAL A 18 -15.83 -4.52 -16.31
C VAL A 18 -16.87 -4.10 -15.29
N TYR A 19 -16.68 -2.94 -14.64
CA TYR A 19 -17.57 -2.45 -13.60
C TYR A 19 -18.68 -1.52 -14.11
N ARG A 20 -18.83 -1.33 -15.44
CA ARG A 20 -19.70 -0.30 -16.06
C ARG A 20 -21.11 -0.20 -15.49
N ASP A 21 -21.72 -1.34 -15.16
CA ASP A 21 -23.11 -1.43 -14.67
C ASP A 21 -23.21 -1.18 -13.15
N SER A 22 -22.07 -1.01 -12.49
CA SER A 22 -21.90 -0.92 -11.03
C SER A 22 -21.01 0.25 -10.59
N LEU A 23 -20.59 1.14 -11.49
CA LEU A 23 -19.75 2.30 -11.16
C LEU A 23 -20.56 3.34 -10.38
N ASN A 24 -20.37 3.40 -9.06
CA ASN A 24 -21.08 4.33 -8.20
C ASN A 24 -20.12 5.15 -7.34
N PHE A 25 -20.33 6.46 -7.29
CA PHE A 25 -19.64 7.31 -6.32
C PHE A 25 -20.39 7.25 -4.99
N VAL A 26 -20.02 6.28 -4.16
CA VAL A 26 -20.73 5.99 -2.91
C VAL A 26 -20.30 6.86 -1.74
N SER A 27 -21.24 7.10 -0.84
CA SER A 27 -21.04 7.81 0.42
C SER A 27 -20.27 6.94 1.43
N TYR A 28 -19.94 7.50 2.61
CA TYR A 28 -19.20 6.74 3.63
C TYR A 28 -19.98 5.53 4.17
N GLU A 29 -21.31 5.60 4.17
CA GLU A 29 -22.23 4.61 4.75
C GLU A 29 -22.46 3.42 3.80
N ASP A 30 -22.50 3.68 2.49
CA ASP A 30 -22.86 2.68 1.48
C ASP A 30 -21.67 1.87 0.94
N VAL A 31 -20.46 2.10 1.46
CA VAL A 31 -19.23 1.43 0.99
C VAL A 31 -19.32 -0.09 1.12
N TYR A 32 -19.92 -0.60 2.19
CA TYR A 32 -20.07 -2.04 2.37
C TYR A 32 -21.07 -2.64 1.38
N ILE A 33 -22.16 -1.91 1.08
CA ILE A 33 -23.15 -2.31 0.08
C ILE A 33 -22.48 -2.39 -1.30
N GLN A 34 -21.75 -1.36 -1.69
CA GLN A 34 -21.02 -1.33 -2.96
C GLN A 34 -20.02 -2.47 -3.09
N ARG A 35 -19.26 -2.77 -2.03
CA ARG A 35 -18.30 -3.89 -2.03
C ARG A 35 -18.99 -5.23 -2.19
N SER A 36 -20.12 -5.45 -1.52
CA SER A 36 -20.90 -6.67 -1.68
C SER A 36 -21.48 -6.82 -3.09
N ALA A 37 -21.99 -5.74 -3.68
CA ALA A 37 -22.57 -5.74 -5.02
C ALA A 37 -21.53 -6.02 -6.12
N THR A 38 -20.29 -5.62 -5.88
CA THR A 38 -19.18 -5.73 -6.85
C THR A 38 -18.27 -6.94 -6.59
N GLU A 39 -18.54 -7.72 -5.54
CA GLU A 39 -17.67 -8.81 -5.09
C GLU A 39 -17.45 -9.86 -6.18
N ALA A 40 -18.51 -10.24 -6.90
CA ALA A 40 -18.44 -11.25 -7.96
C ALA A 40 -17.53 -10.80 -9.13
N LEU A 41 -17.55 -9.52 -9.49
CA LEU A 41 -16.68 -8.95 -10.53
C LEU A 41 -15.23 -8.88 -10.06
N GLY A 42 -15.02 -8.62 -8.77
CA GLY A 42 -13.69 -8.59 -8.14
C GLY A 42 -13.07 -9.97 -7.89
N ARG A 43 -13.86 -11.06 -7.93
CA ARG A 43 -13.37 -12.44 -7.74
C ARG A 43 -12.63 -13.00 -8.95
N ASP A 44 -12.84 -12.43 -10.14
CA ASP A 44 -12.05 -12.82 -11.31
C ASP A 44 -10.56 -12.51 -11.04
N VAL A 45 -9.73 -13.55 -11.15
CA VAL A 45 -8.31 -13.50 -10.78
C VAL A 45 -7.60 -12.40 -11.57
N PHE A 46 -7.86 -12.32 -12.87
CA PHE A 46 -7.22 -11.32 -13.73
C PHE A 46 -7.63 -9.89 -13.33
N THR A 47 -8.93 -9.65 -13.14
CA THR A 47 -9.47 -8.34 -12.73
C THR A 47 -8.94 -7.90 -11.37
N SER A 48 -8.85 -8.82 -10.41
CA SER A 48 -8.27 -8.57 -9.09
C SER A 48 -6.80 -8.14 -9.17
N TYR A 49 -5.94 -8.93 -9.82
CA TYR A 49 -4.51 -8.61 -9.95
C TYR A 49 -4.28 -7.33 -10.76
N PHE A 50 -4.95 -7.18 -11.89
CA PHE A 50 -4.74 -6.03 -12.76
C PHE A 50 -5.28 -4.73 -12.14
N GLY A 51 -6.43 -4.78 -11.46
CA GLY A 51 -6.95 -3.67 -10.67
C GLY A 51 -6.01 -3.27 -9.53
N ALA A 52 -5.44 -4.25 -8.82
CA ALA A 52 -4.44 -3.99 -7.78
C ALA A 52 -3.15 -3.36 -8.33
N TRP A 53 -2.66 -3.80 -9.50
CA TRP A 53 -1.47 -3.20 -10.13
C TRP A 53 -1.75 -1.80 -10.69
N LEU A 54 -2.95 -1.56 -11.22
CA LEU A 54 -3.38 -0.22 -11.60
C LEU A 54 -3.36 0.70 -10.37
N ALA A 55 -3.98 0.27 -9.27
CA ALA A 55 -4.06 1.00 -8.01
C ALA A 55 -2.69 1.30 -7.38
N ASN A 56 -1.87 0.27 -7.22
CA ASN A 56 -0.69 0.32 -6.36
C ASN A 56 0.61 0.59 -7.12
N VAL A 57 0.60 0.53 -8.46
CA VAL A 57 1.79 0.73 -9.30
C VAL A 57 1.56 1.82 -10.34
N LEU A 58 0.61 1.63 -11.25
CA LEU A 58 0.48 2.51 -12.42
C LEU A 58 0.02 3.92 -12.04
N ILE A 59 -0.95 4.03 -11.13
CA ILE A 59 -1.43 5.31 -10.59
C ILE A 59 -0.30 6.07 -9.87
N PRO A 60 0.36 5.54 -8.83
CA PRO A 60 1.40 6.29 -8.11
C PRO A 60 2.57 6.66 -9.01
N PHE A 61 2.98 5.82 -9.96
CA PHE A 61 3.99 6.18 -10.96
C PHE A 61 3.54 7.33 -11.87
N SER A 62 2.31 7.28 -12.37
CA SER A 62 1.75 8.32 -13.26
C SER A 62 1.62 9.66 -12.53
N VAL A 63 1.04 9.66 -11.33
CA VAL A 63 0.90 10.86 -10.50
C VAL A 63 2.28 11.44 -10.17
N THR A 64 3.18 10.62 -9.62
CA THR A 64 4.51 11.09 -9.18
C THR A 64 5.30 11.64 -10.35
N TYR A 65 5.35 10.94 -11.48
CA TYR A 65 6.07 11.45 -12.65
C TYR A 65 5.45 12.72 -13.23
N GLY A 66 4.12 12.85 -13.23
CA GLY A 66 3.44 14.07 -13.65
C GLY A 66 3.88 15.29 -12.83
N LEU A 67 4.09 15.11 -11.52
CA LEU A 67 4.57 16.16 -10.61
C LEU A 67 6.05 16.49 -10.83
N PHE A 68 6.92 15.50 -11.02
CA PHE A 68 8.36 15.72 -11.22
C PHE A 68 8.69 16.28 -12.60
N SER A 69 8.00 15.83 -13.64
CA SER A 69 8.23 16.27 -15.02
C SER A 69 7.36 17.45 -15.46
N ASN A 70 6.50 17.96 -14.57
CA ASN A 70 5.48 18.99 -14.87
C ASN A 70 4.53 18.62 -16.04
N LYS A 71 4.38 17.34 -16.35
CA LYS A 71 3.49 16.85 -17.42
C LYS A 71 2.10 16.54 -16.88
N LYS A 72 1.21 17.53 -16.96
CA LYS A 72 -0.17 17.45 -16.46
C LYS A 72 -0.94 16.20 -16.90
N ILE A 73 -0.70 15.72 -18.13
CA ILE A 73 -1.37 14.53 -18.66
C ILE A 73 -1.16 13.29 -17.77
N TYR A 74 0.02 13.09 -17.19
CA TYR A 74 0.30 11.94 -16.33
C TYR A 74 -0.42 12.08 -14.98
N PHE A 75 -0.41 13.28 -14.41
CA PHE A 75 -1.08 13.56 -13.13
C PHE A 75 -2.60 13.40 -13.25
N ILE A 76 -3.20 13.99 -14.30
CA ILE A 76 -4.63 13.89 -14.57
C ILE A 76 -5.02 12.43 -14.83
N SER A 77 -4.24 11.71 -15.64
CA SER A 77 -4.53 10.30 -15.94
C SER A 77 -4.51 9.41 -14.69
N GLY A 78 -3.52 9.59 -13.81
CA GLY A 78 -3.47 8.85 -12.54
C GLY A 78 -4.62 9.21 -11.59
N THR A 79 -5.04 10.48 -11.57
CA THR A 79 -6.17 10.94 -10.74
C THR A 79 -7.51 10.43 -11.26
N VAL A 80 -7.72 10.43 -12.58
CA VAL A 80 -8.93 9.84 -13.18
C VAL A 80 -8.97 8.34 -12.90
N ALA A 81 -7.85 7.64 -13.08
CA ALA A 81 -7.74 6.22 -12.77
C ALA A 81 -8.08 5.91 -11.30
N SER A 82 -7.64 6.74 -10.34
CA SER A 82 -7.96 6.51 -8.92
C SER A 82 -9.44 6.72 -8.61
N VAL A 83 -10.11 7.68 -9.27
CA VAL A 83 -11.55 7.88 -9.15
C VAL A 83 -12.31 6.68 -9.70
N ILE A 84 -11.93 6.16 -10.86
CA ILE A 84 -12.58 4.98 -11.46
C ILE A 84 -12.43 3.75 -10.57
N ILE A 85 -11.23 3.49 -10.03
CA ILE A 85 -11.05 2.38 -9.09
C ILE A 85 -11.91 2.61 -7.84
N TYR A 86 -11.95 3.82 -7.29
CA TYR A 86 -12.81 4.12 -6.14
C TYR A 86 -14.28 3.82 -6.43
N MET A 87 -14.80 4.26 -7.58
CA MET A 87 -16.18 3.98 -7.98
C MET A 87 -16.45 2.49 -8.20
N SER A 88 -15.41 1.71 -8.51
CA SER A 88 -15.49 0.26 -8.73
C SER A 88 -15.45 -0.52 -7.42
N THR A 89 -14.50 -0.23 -6.52
CA THR A 89 -14.21 -1.06 -5.34
C THR A 89 -14.55 -0.41 -3.99
N ALA A 90 -14.97 0.87 -4.01
CA ALA A 90 -15.17 1.69 -2.83
C ALA A 90 -13.95 1.70 -1.88
N ASP A 91 -12.74 1.62 -2.43
CA ASP A 91 -11.51 1.75 -1.65
C ASP A 91 -11.08 3.21 -1.51
N LYS A 92 -11.34 3.75 -0.31
CA LYS A 92 -11.06 5.14 0.06
C LYS A 92 -9.56 5.47 0.04
N ALA A 93 -8.68 4.50 0.29
CA ALA A 93 -7.24 4.75 0.30
C ALA A 93 -6.75 5.10 -1.12
N ILE A 94 -7.20 4.34 -2.12
CA ILE A 94 -6.81 4.52 -3.53
C ILE A 94 -7.25 5.89 -4.05
N PHE A 95 -8.47 6.32 -3.71
CA PHE A 95 -8.98 7.65 -4.04
C PHE A 95 -8.08 8.78 -3.52
N LEU A 96 -7.53 8.61 -2.31
CA LEU A 96 -6.71 9.62 -1.65
C LEU A 96 -5.23 9.60 -2.07
N PHE A 97 -4.74 8.55 -2.73
CA PHE A 97 -3.33 8.45 -3.10
C PHE A 97 -2.81 9.63 -3.93
N PRO A 98 -3.50 10.15 -4.96
CA PRO A 98 -2.99 11.32 -5.69
C PRO A 98 -2.81 12.55 -4.81
N LEU A 99 -3.75 12.79 -3.88
CA LEU A 99 -3.69 13.89 -2.92
C LEU A 99 -2.54 13.70 -1.92
N ILE A 100 -2.41 12.49 -1.35
CA ILE A 100 -1.34 12.15 -0.40
C ILE A 100 0.03 12.32 -1.06
N ILE A 101 0.21 11.79 -2.28
CA ILE A 101 1.44 11.94 -3.07
C ILE A 101 1.74 13.42 -3.33
N PHE A 102 0.73 14.21 -3.72
CA PHE A 102 0.90 15.65 -3.96
C PHE A 102 1.36 16.40 -2.70
N VAL A 103 0.71 16.16 -1.56
CA VAL A 103 1.04 16.78 -0.27
C VAL A 103 2.46 16.40 0.17
N ILE A 104 2.81 15.11 0.11
CA ILE A 104 4.14 14.61 0.47
C ILE A 104 5.21 15.21 -0.45
N PHE A 105 4.97 15.23 -1.77
CA PHE A 105 5.88 15.84 -2.73
C PHE A 105 6.11 17.32 -2.40
N LYS A 106 5.05 18.10 -2.20
CA LYS A 106 5.17 19.54 -1.86
C LYS A 106 5.90 19.77 -0.54
N PHE A 107 5.63 18.95 0.47
CA PHE A 107 6.26 19.09 1.78
C PHE A 107 7.74 18.74 1.77
N LEU A 108 8.14 17.70 1.01
CA LEU A 108 9.51 17.20 0.99
C LEU A 108 10.41 17.88 -0.05
N LYS A 109 9.86 18.40 -1.17
CA LYS A 109 10.65 18.92 -2.32
C LYS A 109 11.74 19.92 -1.94
N ASN A 110 11.48 20.77 -0.95
CA ASN A 110 12.36 21.87 -0.55
C ASN A 110 12.98 21.68 0.83
N LYS A 111 12.84 20.50 1.45
CA LYS A 111 13.30 20.25 2.82
C LYS A 111 14.44 19.24 2.85
N ASN A 112 15.35 19.43 3.81
CA ASN A 112 16.31 18.38 4.15
C ASN A 112 15.53 17.18 4.71
N LEU A 113 15.63 16.04 4.01
CA LEU A 113 14.85 14.83 4.30
C LEU A 113 15.05 14.36 5.75
N LYS A 114 16.28 14.46 6.29
CA LYS A 114 16.61 14.07 7.67
C LYS A 114 15.82 14.91 8.68
N ASN A 115 15.85 16.23 8.52
CA ASN A 115 15.15 17.16 9.41
C ASN A 115 13.63 17.01 9.25
N SER A 116 13.15 16.74 8.04
CA SER A 116 11.72 16.55 7.76
C SER A 116 11.15 15.31 8.45
N LEU A 117 11.87 14.18 8.44
CA LEU A 117 11.45 12.94 9.12
C LEU A 117 11.42 13.13 10.64
N SER A 118 12.45 13.76 11.21
CA SER A 118 12.48 14.08 12.64
C SER A 118 11.32 15.02 13.02
N SER A 119 11.03 16.02 12.20
CA SER A 119 9.90 16.95 12.42
C SER A 119 8.55 16.25 12.38
N ILE A 120 8.35 15.31 11.44
CA ILE A 120 7.13 14.49 11.37
C ILE A 120 6.99 13.62 12.62
N GLY A 121 8.07 12.96 13.04
CA GLY A 121 8.08 12.15 14.24
C GLY A 121 7.74 12.96 15.49
N ILE A 122 8.36 14.11 15.68
CA ILE A 122 8.07 15.03 16.79
C ILE A 122 6.62 15.51 16.73
N GLY A 123 6.14 15.91 15.55
CA GLY A 123 4.76 16.34 15.35
C GLY A 123 3.73 15.27 15.73
N LEU A 124 3.92 14.03 15.29
CA LEU A 124 3.06 12.91 15.64
C LEU A 124 3.07 12.63 17.15
N ASN A 125 4.25 12.66 17.79
CA ASN A 125 4.37 12.48 19.23
C ASN A 125 3.66 13.59 20.01
N ILE A 126 3.82 14.85 19.62
CA ILE A 126 3.14 15.99 20.26
C ILE A 126 1.62 15.85 20.12
N ILE A 127 1.12 15.55 18.91
CA ILE A 127 -0.31 15.34 18.68
C ILE A 127 -0.81 14.20 19.57
N MET A 128 -0.05 13.10 19.68
CA MET A 128 -0.39 11.96 20.54
C MET A 128 -0.47 12.39 22.00
N SER A 129 0.54 13.08 22.52
CA SER A 129 0.54 13.59 23.89
C SER A 129 -0.63 14.54 24.17
N ILE A 130 -0.93 15.46 23.25
CA ILE A 130 -2.07 16.39 23.40
C ILE A 130 -3.39 15.60 23.45
N THR A 131 -3.60 14.63 22.57
CA THR A 131 -4.83 13.83 22.56
C THR A 131 -4.98 12.93 23.79
N LEU A 132 -3.88 12.48 24.38
CA LEU A 132 -3.91 11.72 25.63
C LEU A 132 -4.30 12.61 26.82
N ILE A 133 -3.85 13.87 26.85
CA ILE A 133 -4.16 14.83 27.92
C ILE A 133 -5.58 15.39 27.78
N SER A 134 -6.01 15.70 26.55
CA SER A 134 -7.34 16.31 26.27
C SER A 134 -8.51 15.32 26.32
N GLY A 135 -8.23 14.03 26.51
CA GLY A 135 -9.22 12.96 26.55
C GLY A 135 -9.55 12.39 25.16
N PHE A 136 -9.99 11.13 25.13
CA PHE A 136 -10.36 10.44 23.90
C PHE A 136 -11.67 11.00 23.32
N THR A 137 -11.56 11.97 22.42
CA THR A 137 -12.62 12.34 21.48
C THR A 137 -12.81 11.27 20.41
N VAL A 138 -13.95 11.28 19.71
CA VAL A 138 -14.21 10.41 18.54
C VAL A 138 -13.09 10.55 17.49
N PHE A 139 -12.56 11.77 17.29
CA PHE A 139 -11.46 11.99 16.35
C PHE A 139 -10.16 11.30 16.80
N SER A 140 -9.76 11.47 18.07
CA SER A 140 -8.55 10.80 18.59
C SER A 140 -8.71 9.28 18.62
N ALA A 141 -9.90 8.77 18.92
CA ALA A 141 -10.19 7.33 18.85
C ALA A 141 -10.04 6.83 17.41
N LEU A 142 -10.67 7.50 16.44
CA LEU A 142 -10.59 7.12 15.03
C LEU A 142 -9.17 7.22 14.49
N PHE A 143 -8.44 8.29 14.81
CA PHE A 143 -7.09 8.50 14.32
C PHE A 143 -6.12 7.50 14.92
N TRP A 144 -6.03 7.39 16.26
CA TRP A 144 -5.05 6.51 16.91
C TRP A 144 -5.38 5.04 16.82
N MET A 145 -6.66 4.66 16.98
CA MET A 145 -7.04 3.26 16.80
C MET A 145 -6.81 2.83 15.36
N ARG A 146 -7.17 3.61 14.34
CA ARG A 146 -6.94 3.16 12.95
C ARG A 146 -5.48 3.20 12.52
N THR A 147 -4.68 4.14 13.00
CA THR A 147 -3.30 4.29 12.53
C THR A 147 -2.30 3.44 13.29
N LEU A 148 -2.46 3.28 14.61
CA LEU A 148 -1.51 2.57 15.47
C LEU A 148 -2.16 1.41 16.22
N GLY A 149 -3.30 1.64 16.87
CA GLY A 149 -3.93 0.68 17.79
C GLY A 149 -4.37 -0.62 17.13
N ASN A 150 -5.00 -0.54 15.95
CA ASN A 150 -5.56 -1.68 15.25
C ASN A 150 -4.47 -2.66 14.79
N GLY A 151 -3.33 -2.15 14.36
CA GLY A 151 -2.20 -3.00 13.98
C GLY A 151 -1.68 -3.83 15.16
N GLY A 152 -1.55 -3.22 16.34
CA GLY A 152 -1.15 -3.92 17.57
C GLY A 152 -2.19 -4.92 18.05
N LEU A 153 -3.46 -4.49 18.15
CA LEU A 153 -4.57 -5.34 18.57
C LEU A 153 -4.70 -6.58 17.67
N LEU A 154 -4.69 -6.39 16.35
CA LEU A 154 -4.82 -7.50 15.42
C LEU A 154 -3.64 -8.48 15.51
N THR A 155 -2.41 -8.00 15.72
CA THR A 155 -1.27 -8.91 15.96
C THR A 155 -1.50 -9.78 17.19
N THR A 156 -2.04 -9.23 18.28
CA THR A 156 -2.38 -9.99 19.48
C THR A 156 -3.49 -11.02 19.22
N LEU A 157 -4.57 -10.64 18.53
CA LEU A 157 -5.67 -11.57 18.21
C LEU A 157 -5.21 -12.72 17.31
N TYR A 158 -4.30 -12.45 16.36
CA TYR A 158 -3.65 -13.48 15.56
C TYR A 158 -2.81 -14.42 16.43
N HIS A 159 -2.02 -13.89 17.37
CA HIS A 159 -1.24 -14.71 18.31
C HIS A 159 -2.14 -15.64 19.13
N GLU A 160 -3.19 -15.10 19.74
CA GLU A 160 -4.14 -15.87 20.54
C GLU A 160 -4.83 -16.97 19.72
N PHE A 161 -5.27 -16.65 18.50
CA PHE A 161 -5.89 -17.63 17.61
C PHE A 161 -4.93 -18.77 17.22
N PHE A 162 -3.75 -18.43 16.71
CA PHE A 162 -2.78 -19.42 16.22
C PHE A 162 -2.02 -20.16 17.32
N SER A 163 -2.19 -19.76 18.59
CA SER A 163 -1.72 -20.54 19.73
C SER A 163 -2.53 -21.84 19.93
N THR A 164 -3.78 -21.87 19.46
CA THR A 164 -4.73 -22.99 19.64
C THR A 164 -5.18 -23.63 18.32
N HIS A 165 -4.90 -22.99 17.19
CA HIS A 165 -5.33 -23.41 15.85
C HIS A 165 -4.13 -23.72 14.93
N PRO A 166 -4.32 -24.56 13.88
CA PRO A 166 -3.24 -24.98 13.01
C PRO A 166 -2.59 -23.82 12.23
N ASN A 167 -1.27 -23.75 12.26
CA ASN A 167 -0.54 -22.79 11.42
C ASN A 167 -0.71 -23.08 9.93
N THR A 168 -0.63 -22.04 9.11
CA THR A 168 -0.81 -22.13 7.67
C THR A 168 0.44 -22.58 6.91
N PHE A 169 1.64 -22.44 7.48
CA PHE A 169 2.89 -22.72 6.77
C PHE A 169 2.95 -22.04 5.39
N PHE A 170 2.55 -20.76 5.33
CA PHE A 170 2.46 -19.93 4.10
C PHE A 170 1.42 -20.37 3.06
N SER A 171 0.63 -21.42 3.30
CA SER A 171 -0.46 -21.83 2.39
C SER A 171 -1.59 -20.82 2.26
N HIS A 172 -1.62 -19.76 3.08
CA HIS A 172 -2.53 -18.64 2.87
C HIS A 172 -2.16 -17.78 1.64
N ILE A 173 -0.96 -17.98 1.07
CA ILE A 173 -0.53 -17.36 -0.18
C ILE A 173 -1.06 -18.22 -1.33
N ASN A 174 -1.85 -17.64 -2.24
CA ASN A 174 -2.50 -18.36 -3.34
C ASN A 174 -1.53 -19.26 -4.15
N VAL A 175 -0.32 -18.76 -4.44
CA VAL A 175 0.69 -19.50 -5.21
C VAL A 175 1.21 -20.71 -4.42
N VAL A 176 1.41 -20.57 -3.11
CA VAL A 176 1.85 -21.67 -2.24
C VAL A 176 0.73 -22.69 -2.12
N ASN A 177 -0.52 -22.24 -1.88
CA ASN A 177 -1.67 -23.13 -1.78
C ASN A 177 -1.93 -23.92 -3.06
N ALA A 178 -1.72 -23.31 -4.23
CA ALA A 178 -1.89 -24.00 -5.50
C ALA A 178 -0.96 -25.22 -5.65
N ILE A 179 0.19 -25.21 -4.96
CA ILE A 179 1.18 -26.29 -4.96
C ILE A 179 0.93 -27.26 -3.80
N THR A 180 0.72 -26.74 -2.58
CA THR A 180 0.64 -27.58 -1.37
C THR A 180 -0.76 -28.10 -1.08
N GLN A 181 -1.81 -27.39 -1.52
CA GLN A 181 -3.22 -27.63 -1.19
C GLN A 181 -3.47 -27.86 0.32
N SER A 182 -2.65 -27.22 1.15
CA SER A 182 -2.55 -27.51 2.58
C SER A 182 -3.19 -26.45 3.46
N TYR A 183 -3.95 -25.52 2.88
CA TYR A 183 -4.57 -24.44 3.64
C TYR A 183 -5.68 -24.97 4.56
N PRO A 184 -5.56 -24.82 5.90
CA PRO A 184 -6.42 -25.51 6.85
C PRO A 184 -7.78 -24.83 7.07
N TYR A 185 -8.04 -23.67 6.46
CA TYR A 185 -9.22 -22.84 6.72
C TYR A 185 -10.15 -22.70 5.51
N GLU A 186 -10.22 -23.75 4.69
CA GLU A 186 -11.14 -23.85 3.55
C GLU A 186 -11.06 -22.64 2.59
N ASN A 187 -12.20 -22.01 2.29
CA ASN A 187 -12.32 -20.89 1.35
C ASN A 187 -12.31 -19.52 2.05
N LYS A 188 -12.03 -19.45 3.35
CA LYS A 188 -11.96 -18.18 4.09
C LYS A 188 -10.57 -17.60 4.00
N SER A 189 -10.44 -16.30 3.74
CA SER A 189 -9.16 -15.62 3.87
C SER A 189 -8.73 -15.55 5.35
N LEU A 190 -7.43 -15.43 5.62
CA LEU A 190 -6.91 -15.32 7.00
C LEU A 190 -7.61 -14.24 7.83
N GLY A 191 -7.82 -13.06 7.24
CA GLY A 191 -8.50 -11.97 7.94
C GLY A 191 -9.97 -12.27 8.21
N GLN A 192 -10.65 -13.06 7.35
CA GLN A 192 -12.01 -13.53 7.64
C GLN A 192 -12.03 -14.61 8.73
N VAL A 193 -11.03 -15.49 8.79
CA VAL A 193 -10.92 -16.52 9.83
C VAL A 193 -10.82 -15.87 11.21
N VAL A 194 -9.84 -14.97 11.39
CA VAL A 194 -9.65 -14.27 12.68
C VAL A 194 -10.79 -13.28 12.94
N GLY A 195 -11.29 -12.62 11.90
CA GLY A 195 -12.39 -11.67 11.99
C GLY A 195 -13.72 -12.29 12.46
N ASN A 196 -14.00 -13.50 11.99
CA ASN A 196 -15.17 -14.29 12.39
C ASN A 196 -15.10 -14.68 13.87
N THR A 197 -13.93 -15.11 14.35
CA THR A 197 -13.73 -15.56 15.74
C THR A 197 -13.94 -14.45 16.77
N TYR A 198 -13.40 -13.24 16.52
CA TYR A 198 -13.37 -12.17 17.52
C TYR A 198 -14.34 -11.02 17.28
N PHE A 199 -14.93 -10.92 16.08
CA PHE A 199 -15.81 -9.80 15.73
C PHE A 199 -17.14 -10.29 15.16
N SER A 200 -17.21 -10.49 13.83
CA SER A 200 -18.44 -10.88 13.14
C SER A 200 -18.12 -11.64 11.87
N ASP A 201 -19.08 -12.41 11.36
CA ASP A 201 -18.92 -13.22 10.14
C ASP A 201 -18.56 -12.40 8.89
N LEU A 202 -18.89 -11.12 8.87
CA LEU A 202 -18.61 -10.20 7.77
C LEU A 202 -17.31 -9.41 7.96
N THR A 203 -16.64 -9.56 9.11
CA THR A 203 -15.43 -8.80 9.43
C THR A 203 -14.22 -9.45 8.77
N ASN A 204 -13.46 -8.65 8.01
CA ASN A 204 -12.14 -9.03 7.53
C ASN A 204 -11.05 -8.30 8.35
N ALA A 205 -10.47 -9.03 9.30
CA ALA A 205 -9.45 -8.56 10.23
C ALA A 205 -8.04 -8.59 9.60
N ASN A 206 -7.84 -7.81 8.53
CA ASN A 206 -6.55 -7.69 7.85
C ASN A 206 -5.47 -7.13 8.79
N ALA A 207 -4.41 -7.91 8.99
CA ALA A 207 -3.30 -7.59 9.86
C ALA A 207 -1.98 -7.43 9.09
N ASN A 208 -0.98 -6.83 9.74
CA ASN A 208 0.36 -6.64 9.17
C ASN A 208 1.08 -7.98 8.92
N PHE A 209 2.20 -7.90 8.17
CA PHE A 209 2.97 -9.08 7.79
C PHE A 209 3.54 -9.89 8.96
N TRP A 210 3.78 -9.31 10.14
CA TRP A 210 4.21 -10.10 11.30
C TRP A 210 3.10 -11.01 11.80
N ALA A 211 1.86 -10.53 11.80
CA ALA A 211 0.70 -11.34 12.17
C ALA A 211 0.41 -12.43 11.13
N THR A 212 0.46 -12.10 9.83
CA THR A 212 0.08 -13.03 8.76
C THR A 212 1.22 -13.96 8.34
N ASP A 213 2.36 -13.42 7.91
CA ASP A 213 3.48 -14.23 7.41
C ASP A 213 4.38 -14.74 8.53
N GLY A 214 4.30 -14.11 9.71
CA GLY A 214 4.98 -14.59 10.91
C GLY A 214 4.11 -15.56 11.69
N ILE A 215 3.25 -15.01 12.54
CA ILE A 215 2.46 -15.76 13.53
C ILE A 215 1.58 -16.82 12.86
N ALA A 216 0.76 -16.44 11.88
CA ALA A 216 -0.14 -17.39 11.22
C ALA A 216 0.58 -18.45 10.36
N SER A 217 1.85 -18.24 10.00
CA SER A 217 2.62 -19.20 9.20
C SER A 217 3.42 -20.18 10.04
N LEU A 218 4.22 -19.68 10.99
CA LEU A 218 5.21 -20.45 11.75
C LEU A 218 5.18 -20.13 13.25
N GLY A 219 4.11 -19.50 13.75
CA GLY A 219 4.05 -18.98 15.12
C GLY A 219 5.08 -17.88 15.36
N GLU A 220 5.57 -17.77 16.59
CA GLU A 220 6.48 -16.70 17.02
C GLU A 220 7.80 -16.69 16.23
N ASN A 221 8.34 -17.87 15.87
CA ASN A 221 9.54 -17.99 15.04
C ASN A 221 9.35 -17.37 13.64
N GLY A 222 8.11 -17.35 13.14
CA GLY A 222 7.77 -16.71 11.88
C GLY A 222 7.99 -15.20 11.90
N ILE A 223 7.91 -14.54 13.06
CA ILE A 223 8.14 -13.09 13.17
C ILE A 223 9.59 -12.77 12.78
N ILE A 224 10.54 -13.55 13.27
CA ILE A 224 11.96 -13.40 12.94
C ILE A 224 12.18 -13.68 11.45
N PHE A 225 11.61 -14.78 10.95
CA PHE A 225 11.77 -15.18 9.55
C PHE A 225 11.22 -14.13 8.58
N SER A 226 9.99 -13.66 8.79
CA SER A 226 9.35 -12.62 7.96
C SER A 226 10.11 -11.29 8.02
N SER A 227 10.69 -10.95 9.18
CA SER A 227 11.54 -9.76 9.35
C SER A 227 12.84 -9.85 8.54
N ILE A 228 13.48 -11.02 8.52
CA ILE A 228 14.69 -11.26 7.72
C ILE A 228 14.37 -11.12 6.22
N ILE A 229 13.25 -11.68 5.77
CA ILE A 229 12.82 -11.55 4.36
C ILE A 229 12.58 -10.08 4.01
N LEU A 230 11.84 -9.34 4.85
CA LEU A 230 11.63 -7.90 4.63
C LEU A 230 12.97 -7.15 4.58
N PHE A 231 13.92 -7.45 5.45
CA PHE A 231 15.24 -6.85 5.44
C PHE A 231 15.97 -7.07 4.11
N LEU A 232 15.95 -8.30 3.57
CA LEU A 232 16.55 -8.61 2.26
C LEU A 232 15.88 -7.82 1.12
N ILE A 233 14.55 -7.69 1.16
CA ILE A 233 13.77 -6.89 0.19
C ILE A 233 14.16 -5.41 0.28
N LEU A 234 14.31 -4.86 1.49
CA LEU A 234 14.72 -3.47 1.68
C LEU A 234 16.16 -3.22 1.20
N ILE A 235 17.07 -4.19 1.36
CA ILE A 235 18.41 -4.13 0.74
C ILE A 235 18.28 -4.03 -0.79
N LEU A 236 17.41 -4.86 -1.39
CA LEU A 236 17.18 -4.85 -2.83
C LEU A 236 16.63 -3.49 -3.30
N PHE A 237 15.62 -2.94 -2.60
CA PHE A 237 15.11 -1.59 -2.87
C PHE A 237 16.22 -0.55 -2.78
N ASN A 238 17.01 -0.55 -1.71
CA ASN A 238 18.10 0.43 -1.52
C ASN A 238 19.14 0.37 -2.65
N ARG A 239 19.50 -0.84 -3.13
CA ARG A 239 20.43 -1.00 -4.26
C ARG A 239 19.86 -0.45 -5.55
N ILE A 240 18.62 -0.80 -5.90
CA ILE A 240 18.00 -0.38 -7.17
C ILE A 240 17.72 1.12 -7.16
N THR A 241 17.33 1.66 -6.01
CA THR A 241 16.92 3.07 -5.87
C THR A 241 18.09 4.03 -5.63
N ALA A 242 19.33 3.54 -5.54
CA ALA A 242 20.50 4.33 -5.14
C ALA A 242 20.75 5.58 -6.00
N HIS A 243 20.39 5.53 -7.28
CA HIS A 243 20.60 6.61 -8.25
C HIS A 243 19.35 7.48 -8.51
N TYR A 244 18.23 7.18 -7.85
CA TYR A 244 16.98 7.89 -8.03
C TYR A 244 16.84 9.02 -7.01
N ASN A 245 16.03 10.03 -7.34
CA ASN A 245 15.61 11.03 -6.39
C ASN A 245 14.81 10.36 -5.26
N LYS A 246 15.27 10.52 -4.01
CA LYS A 246 14.65 9.88 -2.84
C LYS A 246 13.17 10.24 -2.67
N ILE A 247 12.77 11.46 -3.00
CA ILE A 247 11.38 11.91 -2.90
C ILE A 247 10.52 11.21 -3.94
N PHE A 248 11.04 11.00 -5.15
CA PHE A 248 10.35 10.23 -6.20
C PHE A 248 10.09 8.79 -5.71
N VAL A 249 11.12 8.14 -5.17
CA VAL A 249 11.03 6.78 -4.63
C VAL A 249 10.02 6.70 -3.49
N ILE A 250 10.07 7.64 -2.53
CA ILE A 250 9.09 7.72 -1.44
C ILE A 250 7.67 7.82 -1.98
N CYS A 251 7.42 8.72 -2.94
CA CYS A 251 6.07 8.93 -3.48
C CYS A 251 5.52 7.69 -4.19
N VAL A 252 6.36 6.98 -4.95
CA VAL A 252 5.95 5.73 -5.64
C VAL A 252 5.71 4.59 -4.65
N LEU A 253 6.45 4.53 -3.54
CA LEU A 253 6.33 3.45 -2.56
C LEU A 253 5.16 3.61 -1.57
N ILE A 254 4.45 4.74 -1.55
CA ILE A 254 3.34 4.98 -0.61
C ILE A 254 2.31 3.83 -0.62
N PRO A 255 1.77 3.38 -1.78
CA PRO A 255 0.79 2.30 -1.77
C PRO A 255 1.37 0.97 -1.30
N PHE A 256 2.59 0.63 -1.72
CA PHE A 256 3.28 -0.59 -1.27
C PHE A 256 3.49 -0.61 0.25
N LEU A 257 3.91 0.52 0.84
CA LEU A 257 4.07 0.64 2.29
C LEU A 257 2.72 0.53 3.00
N SER A 258 1.66 1.11 2.42
CA SER A 258 0.31 0.98 2.95
C SER A 258 -0.16 -0.47 2.96
N THR A 259 0.08 -1.25 1.90
CA THR A 259 -0.27 -2.68 1.89
C THR A 259 0.59 -3.48 2.86
N LEU A 260 1.90 -3.20 2.91
CA LEU A 260 2.85 -3.92 3.78
C LEU A 260 2.48 -3.79 5.26
N LEU A 261 1.98 -2.64 5.67
CA LEU A 261 1.58 -2.38 7.06
C LEU A 261 0.21 -2.97 7.42
N ASN A 262 -0.59 -3.41 6.44
CA ASN A 262 -1.97 -3.86 6.67
C ASN A 262 -2.27 -5.26 6.14
N GLN A 263 -1.33 -5.91 5.46
CA GLN A 263 -1.50 -7.24 4.86
C GLN A 263 -0.17 -8.01 4.88
N SER A 264 -0.18 -9.22 4.32
CA SER A 264 1.00 -10.06 4.18
C SER A 264 2.08 -9.41 3.30
N LEU A 265 3.35 -9.66 3.62
CA LEU A 265 4.54 -9.25 2.89
C LEU A 265 4.48 -9.77 1.44
N PHE A 266 4.15 -11.05 1.26
CA PHE A 266 4.09 -11.65 -0.08
C PHE A 266 2.94 -11.08 -0.92
N SER A 267 1.78 -10.84 -0.32
CA SER A 267 0.68 -10.13 -1.01
C SER A 267 1.12 -8.70 -1.36
N SER A 268 1.76 -8.00 -0.43
CA SER A 268 2.26 -6.64 -0.65
C SER A 268 3.30 -6.56 -1.78
N LEU A 269 4.15 -7.58 -1.93
CA LEU A 269 5.08 -7.66 -3.06
C LEU A 269 4.36 -7.90 -4.39
N LEU A 270 3.37 -8.80 -4.40
CA LEU A 270 2.66 -9.20 -5.62
C LEU A 270 1.52 -8.24 -6.00
N THR A 271 0.46 -8.19 -5.18
CA THR A 271 -0.73 -7.36 -5.41
C THR A 271 -0.51 -5.91 -4.96
N GLY A 272 0.23 -5.70 -3.87
CA GLY A 272 0.65 -4.37 -3.42
C GLY A 272 1.71 -3.73 -4.32
N GLY A 273 2.21 -4.47 -5.33
CA GLY A 273 3.00 -3.91 -6.41
C GLY A 273 4.49 -3.73 -6.11
N GLY A 274 4.99 -4.12 -4.93
CA GLY A 274 6.40 -3.98 -4.56
C GLY A 274 7.36 -4.59 -5.58
N PHE A 275 7.06 -5.81 -6.06
CA PHE A 275 7.83 -6.48 -7.10
C PHE A 275 7.83 -5.69 -8.41
N TRP A 276 6.66 -5.21 -8.84
CA TRP A 276 6.53 -4.43 -10.09
C TRP A 276 7.23 -3.09 -10.01
N ILE A 277 7.22 -2.44 -8.85
CA ILE A 277 7.98 -1.20 -8.61
C ILE A 277 9.48 -1.47 -8.80
N ILE A 278 10.02 -2.52 -8.16
CA ILE A 278 11.41 -2.96 -8.34
C ILE A 278 11.72 -3.22 -9.82
N PHE A 279 10.87 -4.01 -10.48
CA PHE A 279 11.04 -4.37 -11.88
C PHE A 279 11.06 -3.15 -12.79
N ILE A 280 10.11 -2.21 -12.61
CA ILE A 280 10.03 -0.98 -13.41
C ILE A 280 11.25 -0.09 -13.18
N LEU A 281 11.69 0.08 -11.92
CA LEU A 281 12.86 0.90 -11.58
C LEU A 281 14.19 0.26 -12.03
N SER A 282 14.21 -1.03 -12.35
CA SER A 282 15.41 -1.71 -12.88
C SER A 282 15.70 -1.37 -14.35
N PHE A 283 14.73 -0.85 -15.10
CA PHE A 283 14.93 -0.55 -16.53
C PHE A 283 15.89 0.62 -16.77
N LYS A 284 16.82 0.43 -17.73
CA LYS A 284 17.79 1.45 -18.15
C LYS A 284 17.16 2.80 -18.52
N ASN A 285 15.99 2.78 -19.16
CA ASN A 285 15.26 4.00 -19.54
C ASN A 285 14.75 4.82 -18.35
N MET A 286 14.59 4.20 -17.17
CA MET A 286 14.27 4.92 -15.94
C MET A 286 15.55 5.50 -15.32
N LEU A 287 16.65 4.75 -15.35
CA LEU A 287 17.96 5.18 -14.84
C LEU A 287 18.56 6.36 -15.61
N THR A 288 18.17 6.60 -16.86
CA THR A 288 18.66 7.74 -17.65
C THR A 288 17.72 8.95 -17.66
N ASN A 289 16.57 8.87 -16.99
CA ASN A 289 15.56 9.92 -17.02
C ASN A 289 15.89 11.06 -16.04
N SER A 290 16.33 12.20 -16.58
CA SER A 290 16.79 13.36 -15.79
C SER A 290 15.75 13.87 -14.79
N PHE A 291 14.46 13.84 -15.14
CA PHE A 291 13.38 14.32 -14.27
C PHE A 291 13.27 13.57 -12.93
N ILE A 292 13.74 12.32 -12.85
CA ILE A 292 13.56 11.46 -11.67
C ILE A 292 14.88 11.06 -10.99
N ASN A 293 16.03 11.38 -11.62
CA ASN A 293 17.35 11.02 -11.10
C ASN A 293 18.15 12.23 -10.60
N GLU A 294 17.73 13.46 -10.91
CA GLU A 294 18.39 14.64 -10.36
C GLU A 294 18.20 14.74 -8.84
N ASN A 295 19.33 14.65 -8.15
CA ASN A 295 19.44 14.54 -6.71
C ASN A 295 19.32 15.94 -6.07
N ASN A 296 18.11 16.53 -6.12
CA ASN A 296 17.84 17.85 -5.52
C ASN A 296 18.08 17.92 -3.99
N ASN A 297 18.35 16.79 -3.34
CA ASN A 297 18.52 16.71 -1.89
C ASN A 297 19.99 16.77 -1.44
N ASN A 298 20.96 16.93 -2.34
CA ASN A 298 22.40 17.03 -2.02
C ASN A 298 23.07 18.35 -2.44
N THR A 299 22.35 19.35 -2.95
CA THR A 299 22.91 20.67 -3.27
C THR A 299 22.99 21.60 -2.05
N GLY A 300 23.34 21.04 -0.89
CA GLY A 300 23.71 21.79 0.31
C GLY A 300 25.23 21.98 0.44
N SER A 301 25.94 22.32 -0.64
CA SER A 301 27.36 22.73 -0.59
C SER A 301 27.90 23.39 -1.87
N LYS A 302 27.06 24.06 -2.67
CA LYS A 302 27.55 24.86 -3.81
C LYS A 302 26.99 26.28 -3.78
N THR A 303 27.54 27.09 -2.88
CA THR A 303 27.52 28.56 -2.97
C THR A 303 28.76 29.10 -2.27
N SER A 304 29.85 29.24 -3.02
CA SER A 304 30.77 30.40 -2.97
C SER A 304 31.96 30.14 -3.89
N ILE A 305 31.78 30.23 -5.21
CA ILE A 305 32.87 30.67 -6.09
C ILE A 305 32.24 31.60 -7.13
N TYR A 306 32.81 32.81 -7.16
CA TYR A 306 32.48 34.01 -7.92
C TYR A 306 31.40 34.90 -7.29
#